data_AF-A0A942YCX6-F1
#
_entry.id   AF-A0A942YCX6-F1
#
_cell.length_a   1.000
_cell.length_b   1.000
_cell.length_c   1.000
_cell.angle_alpha   90.00
_cell.angle_beta   90.00
_cell.angle_gamma   90.00
#
_symmetry.space_group_name_H-M   'P 1'
#
loop_
_entity.id
_entity.type
_entity.pdbx_description
1 polymer ?
#
loop_
_entity_poly.entity_id
_entity_poly.type
_entity_poly.pdbx_seq_one_letter_code
_entity_poly.pdbx_strand_id
1 'polypeptide(L)'
;MAQYSTTLDSFGLGELIKYGTQGASFGAGNCGFIINENVWQSLPDNVKKAFKQAASEVVDSGSKADDEQNKKIIAEWSKTMEIKTLSDAEKKEWNDKYKEFNKSWTAKNEKEGFKIGEVLDQFEELLAKYK
;
A
#
# COMPACT_ATOMS: atom_id res chain seq x y z
N MET A 1 -2.74 -7.23 20.29
CA MET A 1 -1.94 -6.17 19.66
C MET A 1 -2.79 -4.91 19.62
N ALA A 2 -2.21 -3.75 19.95
CA ALA A 2 -2.92 -2.47 19.87
C ALA A 2 -3.25 -2.16 18.40
N GLN A 3 -4.46 -1.68 18.14
CA GLN A 3 -4.90 -1.25 16.82
C GLN A 3 -4.10 0.01 16.41
N TYR A 4 -3.49 0.02 15.21
CA TYR A 4 -2.89 1.25 14.69
C TYR A 4 -3.97 2.32 14.49
N SER A 5 -3.64 3.56 14.85
CA SER A 5 -4.49 4.72 14.60
C SER A 5 -4.68 4.91 13.09
N THR A 6 -5.93 5.05 12.63
CA THR A 6 -6.18 5.36 11.21
C THR A 6 -5.93 6.83 10.94
N THR A 7 -5.81 7.23 9.67
CA THR A 7 -5.77 8.66 9.30
C THR A 7 -7.03 9.39 9.78
N LEU A 8 -8.19 8.75 9.75
CA LEU A 8 -9.43 9.37 10.25
C LEU A 8 -9.35 9.65 11.74
N ASP A 9 -8.79 8.74 12.52
CA ASP A 9 -8.64 8.91 13.98
C ASP A 9 -7.55 9.94 14.29
N SER A 10 -6.41 9.84 13.61
CA SER A 10 -5.21 10.65 13.87
C SER A 10 -5.44 12.13 13.60
N PHE A 11 -6.33 12.45 12.67
CA PHE A 11 -6.68 13.83 12.29
C PHE A 11 -8.08 14.24 12.76
N GLY A 12 -8.76 13.43 13.58
CA GLY A 12 -10.10 13.74 14.08
C GLY A 12 -11.18 13.87 12.99
N LEU A 13 -10.98 13.23 11.84
CA LEU A 13 -11.88 13.29 10.69
C LEU A 13 -13.03 12.28 10.78
N GLY A 14 -12.95 11.30 11.68
CA GLY A 14 -13.96 10.24 11.81
C GLY A 14 -15.38 10.76 12.08
N GLU A 15 -15.52 11.90 12.77
CA GLU A 15 -16.83 12.53 13.01
C GLU A 15 -17.38 13.26 11.78
N LEU A 16 -16.51 13.67 10.86
CA LEU A 16 -16.86 14.47 9.68
C LEU A 16 -17.20 13.58 8.48
N ILE A 17 -16.52 12.43 8.35
CA ILE A 17 -16.69 11.52 7.22
C ILE A 17 -17.85 10.56 7.49
N LYS A 18 -18.86 10.61 6.62
CA LYS A 18 -20.10 9.80 6.75
C LYS A 18 -20.25 8.70 5.70
N TYR A 19 -19.42 8.74 4.66
CA TYR A 19 -19.49 7.83 3.52
C TYR A 19 -18.09 7.32 3.17
N GLY A 20 -18.00 6.03 2.88
CA GLY A 20 -16.80 5.37 2.37
C GLY A 20 -17.14 4.47 1.19
N THR A 21 -16.16 4.27 0.31
CA THR A 21 -16.27 3.30 -0.79
C THR A 21 -15.13 2.31 -0.69
N GLN A 22 -15.43 1.02 -0.76
CA GLN A 22 -14.43 -0.05 -0.77
C GLN A 22 -14.49 -0.89 -2.05
N GLY A 23 -13.39 -1.58 -2.35
CA GLY A 23 -13.29 -2.50 -3.48
C GLY A 23 -12.63 -1.91 -4.73
N ALA A 24 -12.24 -0.62 -4.71
CA ALA A 24 -11.35 -0.06 -5.72
C ALA A 24 -9.89 -0.22 -5.28
N SER A 25 -9.03 -0.64 -6.21
CA SER A 25 -7.59 -0.80 -5.99
C SER A 25 -6.86 0.46 -6.45
N PHE A 26 -6.95 1.55 -5.67
CA PHE A 26 -6.25 2.83 -5.93
C PHE A 26 -4.71 2.75 -5.79
N GLY A 27 -4.17 1.56 -5.51
CA GLY A 27 -2.78 1.35 -5.13
C GLY A 27 -2.57 1.43 -3.62
N ALA A 28 -1.33 1.20 -3.20
CA ALA A 28 -0.89 1.34 -1.81
C ALA A 28 0.24 2.37 -1.74
N GLY A 29 0.29 3.11 -0.63
CA GLY A 29 1.44 3.96 -0.32
C GLY A 29 2.61 3.08 0.11
N ASN A 30 3.78 3.27 -0.50
CA ASN A 30 5.00 2.57 -0.08
C ASN A 30 5.72 3.39 0.99
N CYS A 31 5.99 2.80 2.14
CA CYS A 31 6.83 3.39 3.18
C CYS A 31 8.15 2.63 3.27
N GLY A 32 9.26 3.35 3.16
CA GLY A 32 10.60 2.80 3.36
C GLY A 32 11.22 3.36 4.64
N PHE A 33 11.76 2.48 5.48
CA PHE A 33 12.65 2.92 6.56
C PHE A 33 14.04 3.15 5.96
N ILE A 34 14.44 4.41 5.88
CA ILE A 34 15.70 4.82 5.25
C ILE A 34 16.63 5.34 6.36
N ILE A 35 17.88 4.89 6.34
CA ILE A 35 18.94 5.33 7.24
C ILE A 35 19.99 6.11 6.45
N ASN A 36 20.62 7.11 7.07
CA ASN A 36 21.77 7.79 6.49
C ASN A 36 22.91 6.80 6.22
N GLU A 37 23.52 6.88 5.03
CA GLU A 37 24.56 5.93 4.59
C GLU A 37 25.79 5.95 5.50
N ASN A 38 26.28 7.12 5.91
CA ASN A 38 27.45 7.22 6.79
C ASN A 38 27.16 6.61 8.16
N VAL A 39 25.95 6.85 8.70
CA VAL A 39 25.49 6.23 9.93
C VAL A 39 25.46 4.71 9.76
N TRP A 40 24.81 4.20 8.70
CA TRP A 40 24.75 2.78 8.41
C TRP A 40 26.14 2.15 8.36
N GLN A 41 27.07 2.74 7.62
CA GLN A 41 28.43 2.21 7.49
C GLN A 41 29.18 2.20 8.82
N SER A 42 28.94 3.18 9.69
CA SER A 42 29.54 3.25 11.03
C SER A 42 29.03 2.18 12.01
N LEU A 43 27.90 1.53 11.71
CA LEU A 43 27.33 0.50 12.60
C LEU A 43 28.18 -0.78 12.60
N PRO A 44 28.36 -1.43 13.75
CA PRO A 44 28.92 -2.77 13.84
C PRO A 44 28.12 -3.81 13.04
N ASP A 45 28.79 -4.86 12.56
CA ASP A 45 28.15 -5.88 11.70
C ASP A 45 26.99 -6.61 12.38
N ASN A 46 27.08 -6.87 13.70
CA ASN A 46 25.99 -7.47 14.45
C ASN A 46 24.74 -6.57 14.49
N VAL A 47 24.93 -5.25 14.55
CA VAL A 47 23.83 -4.27 14.48
C VAL A 47 23.24 -4.23 13.08
N LYS A 48 24.08 -4.16 12.03
CA LYS A 48 23.60 -4.24 10.63
C LYS A 48 22.78 -5.51 10.38
N LYS A 49 23.20 -6.64 10.93
CA LYS A 49 22.46 -7.91 10.85
C LYS A 49 21.11 -7.82 11.55
N ALA A 50 21.05 -7.24 12.75
CA ALA A 50 19.79 -7.05 13.47
C ALA A 50 18.80 -6.16 12.70
N PHE A 51 19.27 -5.06 12.09
CA PHE A 51 18.43 -4.21 11.23
C PHE A 51 17.84 -4.98 10.04
N LYS A 52 18.66 -5.78 9.35
CA LYS A 52 18.19 -6.59 8.21
C LYS A 52 17.16 -7.63 8.64
N GLN A 53 17.38 -8.28 9.78
CA GLN A 53 16.42 -9.24 10.33
C GLN A 53 15.09 -8.55 10.66
N ALA A 54 15.13 -7.42 11.39
CA ALA A 54 13.94 -6.66 11.72
C ALA A 54 13.19 -6.18 10.47
N ALA A 55 13.90 -5.75 9.42
CA ALA A 55 13.29 -5.37 8.15
C ALA A 55 12.53 -6.52 7.50
N SER A 56 13.12 -7.73 7.44
CA SER A 56 12.43 -8.92 6.93
C SER A 56 11.20 -9.28 7.79
N GLU A 57 11.33 -9.29 9.11
CA GLU A 57 10.23 -9.59 10.02
C GLU A 57 9.05 -8.60 9.88
N VAL A 58 9.35 -7.31 9.74
CA VAL A 58 8.33 -6.27 9.51
C VAL A 58 7.64 -6.46 8.17
N VAL A 59 8.37 -6.77 7.08
CA VAL A 59 7.76 -7.00 5.77
C VAL A 59 6.88 -8.25 5.77
N ASP A 60 7.34 -9.34 6.37
CA ASP A 60 6.64 -10.62 6.36
C ASP A 60 5.37 -10.60 7.24
N SER A 61 5.42 -9.91 8.39
CA SER A 61 4.30 -9.84 9.34
C SER A 61 3.38 -8.64 9.10
N GLY A 62 3.92 -7.53 8.59
CA GLY A 62 3.22 -6.25 8.44
C GLY A 62 2.00 -6.35 7.53
N SER A 63 2.17 -6.86 6.31
CA SER A 63 1.06 -6.92 5.34
C SER A 63 -0.13 -7.76 5.85
N LYS A 64 0.13 -8.86 6.54
CA LYS A 64 -0.93 -9.70 7.13
C LYS A 64 -1.62 -8.98 8.29
N ALA A 65 -0.84 -8.31 9.14
CA ALA A 65 -1.39 -7.51 10.22
C ALA A 65 -2.27 -6.37 9.68
N ASP A 66 -1.84 -5.71 8.61
CA ASP A 66 -2.60 -4.64 7.95
C ASP A 66 -3.91 -5.15 7.35
N ASP A 67 -3.90 -6.30 6.66
CA ASP A 67 -5.12 -6.92 6.11
C ASP A 67 -6.13 -7.29 7.19
N GLU A 68 -5.66 -7.90 8.29
CA GLU A 68 -6.51 -8.24 9.43
C GLU A 68 -7.06 -6.99 10.13
N GLN A 69 -6.24 -5.95 10.24
CA GLN A 69 -6.64 -4.71 10.88
C GLN A 69 -7.64 -3.94 10.01
N ASN A 70 -7.42 -3.87 8.70
CA ASN A 70 -8.34 -3.22 7.75
C ASN A 70 -9.75 -3.83 7.83
N LYS A 71 -9.85 -5.16 7.93
CA LYS A 71 -11.16 -5.84 8.13
C LYS A 71 -11.86 -5.39 9.41
N LYS A 72 -11.10 -5.27 10.51
CA LYS A 72 -11.63 -4.79 11.81
C LYS A 72 -12.08 -3.33 11.73
N ILE A 73 -11.24 -2.46 11.15
CA ILE A 73 -11.53 -1.03 10.98
C ILE A 73 -12.80 -0.84 10.14
N ILE A 74 -12.91 -1.50 8.99
CA ILE A 74 -14.08 -1.40 8.11
C ILE A 74 -15.35 -1.87 8.84
N ALA A 75 -15.26 -2.94 9.63
CA ALA A 75 -16.38 -3.42 10.44
C ALA A 75 -16.80 -2.41 11.53
N GLU A 76 -15.85 -1.75 12.19
CA GLU A 76 -16.13 -0.70 13.17
C GLU A 76 -16.73 0.55 12.51
N TRP A 77 -16.12 1.02 11.42
CA TRP A 77 -16.60 2.16 10.67
C TRP A 77 -18.02 1.95 10.13
N SER A 78 -18.35 0.75 9.66
CA SER A 78 -19.71 0.43 9.18
C SER A 78 -20.80 0.62 10.24
N LYS A 79 -20.47 0.77 11.52
CA LYS A 79 -21.43 1.09 12.59
C LYS A 79 -21.82 2.57 12.62
N THR A 80 -20.99 3.45 12.08
CA THR A 80 -21.13 4.91 12.18
C THR A 80 -21.10 5.64 10.83
N MET A 81 -20.66 4.97 9.76
CA MET A 81 -20.61 5.51 8.39
C MET A 81 -21.19 4.51 7.39
N GLU A 82 -21.69 5.02 6.26
CA GLU A 82 -22.17 4.20 5.15
C GLU A 82 -20.98 3.79 4.27
N ILE A 83 -20.67 2.49 4.22
CA ILE A 83 -19.60 1.95 3.36
C ILE A 83 -20.21 1.20 2.18
N LYS A 84 -20.07 1.75 0.97
CA LYS A 84 -20.50 1.09 -0.26
C LYS A 84 -19.38 0.22 -0.83
N THR A 85 -19.67 -1.03 -1.11
CA THR A 85 -18.77 -1.92 -1.86
C THR A 85 -19.05 -1.81 -3.35
N LEU A 86 -18.03 -1.59 -4.15
CA LEU A 86 -18.16 -1.60 -5.61
C LEU A 86 -18.59 -2.98 -6.13
N SER A 87 -19.55 -2.98 -7.04
CA SER A 87 -19.93 -4.16 -7.84
C SER A 87 -18.80 -4.59 -8.78
N ASP A 88 -18.88 -5.79 -9.32
CA ASP A 88 -17.86 -6.29 -10.26
C ASP A 88 -17.81 -5.47 -11.56
N ALA A 89 -18.95 -4.93 -11.99
CA ALA A 89 -19.01 -4.01 -13.13
C ALA A 89 -18.27 -2.69 -12.83
N GLU A 90 -18.55 -2.06 -11.67
CA GLU A 90 -17.86 -0.83 -11.24
C GLU A 90 -16.35 -1.08 -11.05
N LYS A 91 -15.96 -2.21 -10.45
CA LYS A 91 -14.55 -2.60 -10.31
C LYS A 91 -13.86 -2.74 -11.66
N LYS A 92 -14.53 -3.37 -12.63
CA LYS A 92 -13.99 -3.53 -13.98
C LYS A 92 -13.78 -2.16 -14.64
N GLU A 93 -14.74 -1.25 -14.52
CA GLU A 93 -14.62 0.11 -15.07
C GLU A 93 -13.39 0.84 -14.49
N TRP A 94 -13.20 0.80 -13.18
CA TRP A 94 -12.00 1.37 -12.53
C TRP A 94 -10.71 0.72 -13.04
N ASN A 95 -10.66 -0.61 -13.14
CA ASN A 95 -9.48 -1.33 -13.62
C ASN A 95 -9.14 -0.97 -15.07
N ASP A 96 -10.14 -0.82 -15.94
CA ASP A 96 -9.93 -0.42 -17.33
C ASP A 96 -9.36 1.01 -17.40
N LYS A 97 -9.86 1.93 -16.55
CA LYS A 97 -9.32 3.29 -16.43
C LYS A 97 -7.88 3.32 -15.92
N TYR A 98 -7.52 2.47 -14.97
CA TYR A 98 -6.12 2.33 -14.52
C TYR A 98 -5.20 1.83 -15.62
N LYS A 99 -5.63 0.85 -16.41
CA LYS A 99 -4.83 0.36 -17.55
C LYS A 99 -4.58 1.45 -18.59
N GLU A 100 -5.60 2.23 -18.89
CA GLU A 100 -5.48 3.38 -19.80
C GLU A 100 -4.51 4.43 -19.25
N PHE A 101 -4.66 4.78 -17.97
CA PHE A 101 -3.76 5.70 -17.28
C PHE A 101 -2.32 5.20 -17.29
N ASN A 102 -2.09 3.95 -16.90
CA ASN A 102 -0.76 3.33 -16.85
C ASN A 102 -0.09 3.36 -18.22
N LYS A 103 -0.81 2.99 -19.29
CA LYS A 103 -0.28 3.06 -20.66
C LYS A 103 0.12 4.47 -21.07
N SER A 104 -0.69 5.47 -20.72
CA SER A 104 -0.37 6.88 -21.00
C SER A 104 0.82 7.37 -20.19
N TRP A 105 0.86 7.01 -18.90
CA TRP A 105 1.91 7.38 -17.98
C TRP A 105 3.25 6.75 -18.35
N THR A 106 3.29 5.46 -18.73
CA THR A 106 4.52 4.81 -19.18
C THR A 106 5.01 5.43 -20.48
N ALA A 107 4.16 5.58 -21.50
CA ALA A 107 4.54 6.21 -22.76
C ALA A 107 5.11 7.63 -22.59
N LYS A 108 4.61 8.40 -21.61
CA LYS A 108 5.09 9.76 -21.32
C LYS A 108 6.43 9.79 -20.56
N ASN A 109 6.69 8.81 -19.71
CA ASN A 109 7.81 8.84 -18.77
C ASN A 109 8.92 7.83 -19.10
N GLU A 110 8.73 6.99 -20.12
CA GLU A 110 9.74 6.09 -20.66
C GLU A 110 10.93 6.89 -21.20
N LYS A 111 12.13 6.60 -20.69
CA LYS A 111 13.36 7.28 -21.07
C LYS A 111 14.51 6.28 -21.13
N GLU A 112 15.54 6.61 -21.90
CA GLU A 112 16.78 5.81 -21.90
C GLU A 112 17.33 5.68 -20.46
N GLY A 113 17.57 4.45 -20.03
CA GLY A 113 17.99 4.12 -18.66
C GLY A 113 16.86 4.05 -17.61
N PHE A 114 15.64 4.46 -17.93
CA PHE A 114 14.46 4.40 -17.04
C PHE A 114 13.31 3.68 -17.75
N LYS A 115 13.37 2.35 -17.72
CA LYS A 115 12.41 1.48 -18.38
C LYS A 115 11.18 1.22 -17.51
N ILE A 116 10.40 2.25 -17.30
CA ILE A 116 9.26 2.21 -16.37
C ILE A 116 8.15 1.27 -16.83
N GLY A 117 8.02 1.03 -18.14
CA GLY A 117 7.13 -0.01 -18.68
C GLY A 117 7.53 -1.40 -18.17
N GLU A 118 8.81 -1.77 -18.29
CA GLU A 118 9.32 -3.06 -17.81
C GLU A 118 9.14 -3.21 -16.29
N VAL A 119 9.32 -2.14 -15.52
CA VAL A 119 9.11 -2.16 -14.05
C VAL A 119 7.63 -2.36 -13.71
N LEU A 120 6.72 -1.73 -14.45
CA LEU A 120 5.29 -1.93 -14.26
C LEU A 120 4.88 -3.38 -14.56
N ASP A 121 5.38 -3.96 -15.65
CA ASP A 121 5.11 -5.35 -16.00
C ASP A 121 5.59 -6.31 -14.89
N GLN A 122 6.81 -6.10 -14.38
CA GLN A 122 7.35 -6.88 -13.26
C GLN A 122 6.49 -6.74 -11.99
N PHE A 123 5.99 -5.54 -11.70
CA PHE A 123 5.09 -5.32 -10.58
C PHE A 123 3.77 -6.09 -10.74
N GLU A 124 3.16 -6.06 -11.93
CA GLU A 124 1.93 -6.80 -12.22
C GLU A 124 2.12 -8.33 -12.12
N GLU A 125 3.26 -8.86 -12.58
CA GLU A 125 3.63 -10.27 -12.42
C GLU A 125 3.77 -10.67 -10.94
N LEU A 126 4.47 -9.85 -10.14
CA LEU A 126 4.64 -10.09 -8.71
C LEU A 126 3.31 -10.02 -7.97
N LEU A 127 2.43 -9.06 -8.32
CA LEU A 127 1.09 -8.98 -7.76
C LEU A 127 0.26 -10.23 -8.06
N ALA A 128 0.36 -10.78 -9.28
CA ALA A 128 -0.35 -12.01 -9.63
C ALA A 128 0.16 -13.22 -8.84
N LYS A 129 1.46 -13.25 -8.52
CA LYS A 129 2.10 -14.32 -7.76
C LYS A 129 1.76 -14.30 -6.27
N TYR A 130 1.65 -13.12 -5.67
CA TYR A 130 1.48 -12.93 -4.22
C TYR A 130 0.07 -12.51 -3.80
N LYS A 131 -0.91 -12.61 -4.72
CA LYS A 131 -2.32 -12.33 -4.46
C LYS A 131 -3.00 -13.38 -3.58
#